data_AF-A0A7V4YVS7-F1
#
_entry.id   AF-A0A7V4YVS7-F1
#
_cell.length_a   1.000
_cell.length_b   1.000
_cell.length_c   1.000
_cell.angle_alpha   90.00
_cell.angle_beta   90.00
_cell.angle_gamma   90.00
#
_symmetry.space_group_name_H-M   'P 1'
#
loop_
_entity.id
_entity.type
_entity.pdbx_description
1 polymer ?
#
loop_
_entity_poly.entity_id
_entity_poly.type
_entity_poly.pdbx_seq_one_letter_code
_entity_poly.pdbx_strand_id
1 'polypeptide(L)'
;MVNLGNGLFAYTGTTGGEFVYEVCSKSCPDLCDEALVTITLQDNRECTVPNIITPNGDNINDWLVIPCLDSRLYPDNSIVIYNQWGDKVYEAAPYFNDPQSGNDKIPWRGTLDGSPGQDLPDATYFYIFRPGPGQPAVKGFVEIFR
;
A
#
# COMPACT_ATOMS: atom_id res chain seq x y z
N MET A 1 -19.32 13.69 4.70
CA MET A 1 -19.28 14.84 3.78
C MET A 1 -20.20 15.91 4.35
N VAL A 2 -19.80 17.18 4.34
CA VAL A 2 -20.55 18.29 4.92
C VAL A 2 -20.77 19.34 3.85
N ASN A 3 -22.02 19.73 3.60
CA ASN A 3 -22.36 20.86 2.72
C ASN A 3 -22.11 22.17 3.47
N LEU A 4 -21.33 23.08 2.89
CA LEU A 4 -20.95 24.34 3.49
C LEU A 4 -21.85 25.52 3.10
N GLY A 5 -22.94 25.27 2.35
CA GLY A 5 -23.95 26.26 2.01
C GLY A 5 -23.59 27.22 0.87
N ASN A 6 -22.43 27.02 0.23
CA ASN A 6 -21.93 27.86 -0.87
C ASN A 6 -21.50 27.03 -2.10
N GLY A 7 -22.05 25.81 -2.24
CA GLY A 7 -21.66 24.87 -3.29
C GLY A 7 -20.37 24.10 -3.00
N LEU A 8 -19.72 24.34 -1.85
CA LEU A 8 -18.59 23.54 -1.40
C LEU A 8 -19.06 22.40 -0.50
N PHE A 9 -18.45 21.24 -0.73
CA PHE A 9 -18.58 20.07 0.13
C PHE A 9 -17.21 19.76 0.73
N ALA A 10 -17.17 19.52 2.03
CA ALA A 10 -15.97 19.06 2.71
C ALA A 10 -16.09 17.57 3.04
N TYR A 11 -15.05 16.80 2.75
CA TYR A 11 -14.92 15.41 3.15
C TYR A 11 -13.52 15.16 3.68
N THR A 12 -13.43 14.55 4.85
CA THR A 12 -12.19 14.05 5.46
C THR A 12 -12.29 12.54 5.56
N GLY A 13 -11.38 11.85 4.87
CA GLY A 13 -11.31 10.40 4.83
C GLY A 13 -9.94 9.92 4.36
N THR A 14 -9.67 8.63 4.53
CA THR A 14 -8.41 7.99 4.16
C THR A 14 -8.42 7.43 2.74
N THR A 15 -9.59 7.35 2.11
CA THR A 15 -9.79 6.94 0.72
C THR A 15 -10.51 8.03 -0.05
N GLY A 16 -10.51 7.91 -1.37
CA GLY A 16 -11.46 8.66 -2.20
C GLY A 16 -12.92 8.41 -1.78
N GLY A 17 -13.84 9.17 -2.35
CA GLY A 17 -15.26 9.07 -2.04
C GLY A 17 -16.13 9.38 -3.25
N GLU A 18 -17.36 8.91 -3.21
CA GLU A 18 -18.36 9.16 -4.24
C GLU A 18 -19.59 9.81 -3.63
N PHE A 19 -20.21 10.73 -4.37
CA PHE A 19 -21.48 11.33 -4.00
C PHE A 19 -22.25 11.75 -5.26
N VAL A 20 -23.58 11.83 -5.14
CA VAL A 20 -24.43 12.40 -6.18
C VAL A 20 -24.59 13.88 -5.91
N TYR A 21 -24.34 14.70 -6.93
CA TYR A 21 -24.55 16.14 -6.90
C TYR A 21 -25.77 16.50 -7.76
N GLU A 22 -26.75 17.17 -7.16
CA GLU A 22 -27.96 17.65 -7.82
C GLU A 22 -27.93 19.17 -7.99
N VAL A 23 -28.38 19.65 -9.15
CA VAL A 23 -28.59 21.07 -9.43
C VAL A 23 -30.02 21.30 -9.90
N CYS A 24 -30.76 22.18 -9.21
CA CYS A 24 -32.12 22.59 -9.61
C CYS A 24 -32.17 24.06 -10.03
N SER A 25 -32.99 24.36 -11.04
CA SER A 25 -33.25 25.74 -11.47
C SER A 25 -34.07 26.50 -10.43
N LYS A 26 -33.59 27.68 -9.99
CA LYS A 26 -34.36 28.56 -9.09
C LYS A 26 -35.65 29.09 -9.74
N SER A 27 -35.68 29.21 -11.07
CA SER A 27 -36.82 29.75 -11.81
C SER A 27 -37.84 28.70 -12.19
N CYS A 28 -37.44 27.42 -12.22
CA CYS A 28 -38.28 26.28 -12.54
C CYS A 28 -37.96 25.14 -11.56
N PRO A 29 -38.64 25.06 -10.40
CA PRO A 29 -38.28 24.12 -9.33
C PRO A 29 -38.30 22.65 -9.72
N ASP A 30 -39.06 22.27 -10.74
CA ASP A 30 -39.16 20.90 -11.24
C ASP A 30 -38.04 20.53 -12.25
N LEU A 31 -37.18 21.49 -12.61
CA LEU A 31 -36.05 21.28 -13.52
C LEU A 31 -34.77 21.06 -12.71
N CYS A 32 -34.45 19.79 -12.48
CA CYS A 32 -33.23 19.35 -11.79
C CYS A 32 -32.42 18.38 -12.67
N ASP A 33 -31.12 18.31 -12.43
CA ASP A 33 -30.20 17.35 -13.05
C ASP A 33 -29.23 16.80 -11.99
N GLU A 34 -28.76 15.57 -12.18
CA GLU A 34 -27.90 14.85 -11.23
C GLU A 34 -26.62 14.33 -11.91
N ALA A 35 -25.50 14.36 -11.18
CA ALA A 35 -24.24 13.77 -11.60
C ALA A 35 -23.57 12.98 -10.47
N LEU A 36 -22.99 11.81 -10.80
CA LEU A 36 -22.10 11.10 -9.89
C LEU A 36 -20.71 11.76 -9.90
N VAL A 37 -20.27 12.22 -8.74
CA VAL A 37 -18.94 12.80 -8.55
C VAL A 37 -18.07 11.79 -7.81
N THR A 38 -17.00 11.37 -8.46
CA THR A 38 -15.97 10.50 -7.87
C THR A 38 -14.73 11.32 -7.55
N ILE A 39 -14.32 11.32 -6.29
CA ILE A 39 -13.08 11.94 -5.81
C ILE A 39 -12.09 10.82 -5.53
N THR A 40 -10.94 10.83 -6.20
CA THR A 40 -9.86 9.87 -5.93
C THR A 40 -8.68 10.58 -5.29
N LEU A 41 -8.15 10.03 -4.21
CA LEU A 41 -6.85 10.42 -3.69
C LEU A 41 -5.77 9.65 -4.48
N GLN A 42 -4.83 10.37 -5.07
CA GLN A 42 -3.64 9.75 -5.68
C GLN A 42 -2.46 9.95 -4.74
N ASP A 43 -1.71 8.87 -4.50
CA ASP A 43 -0.41 8.98 -3.85
C ASP A 43 0.63 9.36 -4.90
N ASN A 44 1.33 10.46 -4.68
CA ASN A 44 2.42 10.90 -5.57
C ASN A 44 3.74 10.22 -5.18
N ARG A 45 3.77 9.40 -4.12
CA ARG A 45 4.95 8.64 -3.75
C ARG A 45 5.24 7.56 -4.77
N GLU A 46 6.53 7.35 -4.98
CA GLU A 46 7.01 6.25 -5.78
C GLU A 46 6.63 4.92 -5.10
N CYS A 47 5.90 4.06 -5.81
CA CYS A 47 5.54 2.73 -5.32
C CYS A 47 6.57 1.69 -5.80
N THR A 48 7.84 2.01 -5.55
CA THR A 48 8.99 1.18 -5.91
C THR A 48 9.40 0.39 -4.68
N VAL A 49 9.50 -0.93 -4.83
CA VAL A 49 10.03 -1.81 -3.80
C VAL A 49 11.56 -1.69 -3.81
N PRO A 50 12.22 -1.34 -2.69
CA PRO A 50 13.68 -1.29 -2.62
C PRO A 50 14.32 -2.62 -2.98
N ASN A 51 15.51 -2.55 -3.57
CA ASN A 51 16.24 -3.73 -4.05
C ASN A 51 17.35 -4.20 -3.08
N ILE A 52 17.48 -3.58 -1.90
CA ILE A 52 18.46 -3.97 -0.88
C ILE A 52 17.90 -3.76 0.52
N ILE A 53 18.22 -4.67 1.42
CA ILE A 53 18.09 -4.50 2.88
C ILE A 53 19.44 -4.83 3.53
N THR A 54 19.76 -4.11 4.60
CA THR A 54 20.97 -4.30 5.39
C THR A 54 20.63 -4.60 6.85
N PRO A 55 20.14 -5.82 7.17
CA PRO A 55 19.64 -6.17 8.50
C PRO A 55 20.78 -6.36 9.52
N ASN A 56 21.52 -5.29 9.82
CA ASN A 56 22.67 -5.25 10.71
C ASN A 56 22.32 -4.66 12.11
N GLY A 57 21.10 -4.16 12.30
CA GLY A 57 20.59 -3.62 13.56
C GLY A 57 20.93 -2.16 13.83
N ASP A 58 21.37 -1.39 12.83
CA ASP A 58 21.61 0.05 12.94
C ASP A 58 20.35 0.91 12.73
N ASN A 59 19.20 0.28 12.45
CA ASN A 59 17.90 0.87 12.10
C ASN A 59 17.84 1.53 10.71
N ILE A 60 18.83 1.30 9.85
CA ILE A 60 18.90 1.83 8.50
C ILE A 60 18.79 0.65 7.52
N ASN A 61 17.73 0.65 6.69
CA ASN A 61 17.44 -0.43 5.73
C ASN A 61 17.37 -1.85 6.37
N ASP A 62 17.14 -1.95 7.67
CA ASP A 62 16.98 -3.23 8.38
C ASP A 62 15.75 -4.04 7.91
N TRP A 63 14.77 -3.35 7.33
CA TRP A 63 13.48 -3.89 6.91
C TRP A 63 13.18 -3.49 5.48
N LEU A 64 12.44 -4.33 4.76
CA LEU A 64 11.93 -4.00 3.44
C LEU A 64 10.77 -2.99 3.56
N VAL A 65 11.06 -1.71 3.41
CA VAL A 65 10.04 -0.65 3.51
C VAL A 65 9.57 -0.25 2.11
N ILE A 66 8.27 -0.36 1.83
CA ILE A 66 7.66 0.01 0.54
C ILE A 66 6.97 1.37 0.71
N PRO A 67 7.53 2.49 0.20
CA PRO A 67 7.12 3.85 0.59
C PRO A 67 5.64 4.21 0.36
N CYS A 68 5.03 3.68 -0.72
CA CYS A 68 3.63 3.93 -1.03
C CYS A 68 2.66 3.33 0.00
N LEU A 69 3.07 2.33 0.79
CA LEU A 69 2.19 1.69 1.77
C LEU A 69 1.91 2.56 2.99
N ASP A 70 2.74 3.56 3.29
CA ASP A 70 2.49 4.48 4.40
C ASP A 70 1.31 5.43 4.12
N SER A 71 0.77 5.45 2.88
CA SER A 71 -0.42 6.23 2.51
C SER A 71 -1.73 5.63 2.98
N ARG A 72 -1.75 4.33 3.31
CA ARG A 72 -2.96 3.53 3.54
C ARG A 72 -3.91 3.42 2.33
N LEU A 73 -3.48 3.83 1.13
CA LEU A 73 -4.26 3.70 -0.11
C LEU A 73 -4.21 2.29 -0.72
N TYR A 74 -3.39 1.41 -0.14
CA TYR A 74 -3.17 0.03 -0.59
C TYR A 74 -3.54 -0.98 0.52
N PRO A 75 -4.79 -0.98 1.02
CA PRO A 75 -5.18 -1.83 2.15
C PRO A 75 -5.18 -3.32 1.80
N ASP A 76 -5.42 -3.66 0.54
CA ASP A 76 -5.48 -5.04 0.03
C ASP A 76 -4.19 -5.46 -0.70
N ASN A 77 -3.06 -4.83 -0.34
CA ASN A 77 -1.78 -5.16 -0.92
C ASN A 77 -1.33 -6.57 -0.51
N SER A 78 -0.37 -7.14 -1.24
CA SER A 78 0.30 -8.38 -0.81
C SER A 78 1.71 -8.45 -1.36
N ILE A 79 2.58 -9.16 -0.66
CA ILE A 79 3.91 -9.51 -1.15
C ILE A 79 4.19 -10.99 -0.93
N VAL A 80 4.87 -11.60 -1.89
CA VAL A 80 5.48 -12.92 -1.73
C VAL A 80 6.93 -12.84 -2.15
N ILE A 81 7.83 -13.40 -1.34
CA ILE A 81 9.27 -13.39 -1.56
C ILE A 81 9.75 -14.83 -1.69
N TYR A 82 10.62 -15.05 -2.67
CA TYR A 82 11.16 -16.35 -3.06
C TYR A 82 12.68 -16.32 -3.01
N ASN A 83 13.29 -17.48 -2.71
CA ASN A 83 14.71 -17.69 -2.92
C ASN A 83 15.03 -17.89 -4.42
N GLN A 84 16.32 -18.04 -4.75
CA GLN A 84 16.79 -18.25 -6.13
C GLN A 84 16.33 -19.55 -6.80
N TRP A 85 15.80 -20.50 -6.03
CA TRP A 85 15.28 -21.78 -6.52
C TRP A 85 13.76 -21.75 -6.71
N GLY A 86 13.09 -20.65 -6.36
CA GLY A 86 11.65 -20.48 -6.47
C GLY A 86 10.87 -20.95 -5.25
N ASP A 87 11.52 -21.32 -4.14
CA ASP A 87 10.81 -21.62 -2.90
C ASP A 87 10.38 -20.31 -2.23
N LYS A 88 9.14 -20.29 -1.76
CA LYS A 88 8.61 -19.17 -0.97
C LYS A 88 9.30 -19.11 0.37
N VAL A 89 9.87 -17.97 0.71
CA VAL A 89 10.54 -17.74 2.00
C VAL A 89 9.79 -16.76 2.90
N TYR A 90 8.89 -15.96 2.34
CA TYR A 90 8.07 -15.02 3.10
C TYR A 90 6.81 -14.65 2.30
N GLU A 91 5.71 -14.38 3.01
CA GLU A 91 4.51 -13.79 2.45
C GLU A 91 3.77 -12.94 3.47
N ALA A 92 3.07 -11.91 2.98
CA ALA A 92 2.14 -11.12 3.77
C ALA A 92 1.00 -10.58 2.89
N ALA A 93 -0.21 -10.57 3.44
CA ALA A 93 -1.41 -10.00 2.83
C ALA A 93 -2.37 -9.53 3.95
N PRO A 94 -2.38 -8.24 4.34
CA PRO A 94 -1.58 -7.16 3.77
C PRO A 94 -0.12 -7.15 4.23
N TYR A 95 0.78 -6.56 3.43
CA TYR A 95 2.11 -6.18 3.89
C TYR A 95 2.08 -4.79 4.54
N PHE A 96 2.84 -4.62 5.61
CA PHE A 96 2.94 -3.37 6.36
C PHE A 96 4.40 -3.05 6.66
N ASN A 97 4.77 -1.77 6.58
CA ASN A 97 6.13 -1.31 6.86
C ASN A 97 6.45 -1.23 8.36
N ASP A 98 5.43 -1.21 9.21
CA ASP A 98 5.57 -1.03 10.66
C ASP A 98 5.57 -2.39 11.38
N PRO A 99 6.64 -2.77 12.11
CA PRO A 99 6.65 -3.98 12.91
C PRO A 99 5.66 -3.97 14.10
N GLN A 100 5.10 -2.82 14.46
CA GLN A 100 4.10 -2.65 15.51
C GLN A 100 2.66 -2.56 14.98
N SER A 101 2.43 -2.80 13.69
CA SER A 101 1.11 -2.66 13.07
C SER A 101 0.05 -3.66 13.59
N GLY A 102 0.42 -4.59 14.47
CA GLY A 102 -0.49 -5.51 15.15
C GLY A 102 -0.98 -6.67 14.30
N ASN A 103 -0.32 -6.93 13.18
CA ASN A 103 -0.68 -8.00 12.24
C ASN A 103 0.11 -9.28 12.53
N ASP A 104 -0.36 -10.40 11.96
CA ASP A 104 0.27 -11.73 12.14
C ASP A 104 1.69 -11.84 11.57
N LYS A 105 2.12 -10.88 10.74
CA LYS A 105 3.44 -10.86 10.09
C LYS A 105 4.13 -9.52 10.28
N ILE A 106 5.37 -9.57 10.77
CA ILE A 106 6.29 -8.42 10.79
C ILE A 106 6.80 -8.11 9.38
N PRO A 107 7.19 -6.87 9.06
CA PRO A 107 7.88 -6.53 7.82
C PRO A 107 9.10 -7.43 7.61
N TRP A 108 9.47 -7.67 6.36
CA TRP A 108 10.53 -8.63 6.08
C TRP A 108 11.91 -8.01 6.34
N ARG A 109 12.73 -8.68 7.15
CA ARG A 109 14.13 -8.32 7.43
C ARG A 109 15.14 -9.36 6.97
N GLY A 110 14.76 -10.18 5.98
CA GLY A 110 15.61 -11.27 5.53
C GLY A 110 15.53 -12.53 6.40
N THR A 111 14.34 -12.85 6.93
CA THR A 111 14.09 -14.06 7.72
C THR A 111 13.08 -14.99 7.06
N LEU A 112 13.15 -16.28 7.35
CA LEU A 112 12.18 -17.28 6.91
C LEU A 112 10.83 -17.06 7.63
N ASP A 113 9.75 -16.92 6.85
CA ASP A 113 8.38 -16.66 7.30
C ASP A 113 8.21 -15.45 8.23
N GLY A 114 9.19 -14.54 8.27
CA GLY A 114 9.20 -13.40 9.19
C GLY A 114 9.56 -13.79 10.62
N SER A 115 10.12 -14.99 10.84
CA SER A 115 10.39 -15.52 12.17
C SER A 115 11.71 -14.97 12.73
N PRO A 116 11.73 -14.43 13.97
CA PRO A 116 12.97 -14.02 14.62
C PRO A 116 13.96 -15.19 14.75
N GLY A 117 15.24 -14.94 14.46
CA GLY A 117 16.31 -15.94 14.56
C GLY A 117 16.35 -16.97 13.42
N GLN A 118 15.48 -16.86 12.42
CA GLN A 118 15.53 -17.67 11.19
C GLN A 118 16.12 -16.85 10.03
N ASP A 119 17.30 -16.30 10.24
CA ASP A 119 17.97 -15.46 9.25
C ASP A 119 18.29 -16.25 7.98
N LEU A 120 17.88 -15.69 6.84
CA LEU A 120 18.20 -16.21 5.52
C LEU A 120 19.60 -15.74 5.09
N PRO A 121 20.34 -16.52 4.28
CA PRO A 121 21.68 -16.14 3.81
C PRO A 121 21.71 -14.80 3.05
N ASP A 122 22.89 -14.17 3.03
CA ASP A 122 23.18 -13.05 2.14
C ASP A 122 23.12 -13.54 0.70
N ALA A 123 22.09 -13.10 -0.02
CA ALA A 123 21.79 -13.51 -1.39
C ALA A 123 20.74 -12.59 -2.02
N THR A 124 20.49 -12.80 -3.31
CA THR A 124 19.38 -12.20 -4.04
C THR A 124 18.10 -13.03 -3.85
N TYR A 125 17.03 -12.36 -3.45
CA TYR A 125 15.68 -12.91 -3.33
C TYR A 125 14.76 -12.21 -4.34
N PHE A 126 13.71 -12.89 -4.78
CA PHE A 126 12.78 -12.37 -5.78
C PHE A 126 11.44 -12.09 -5.15
N TYR A 127 10.81 -10.96 -5.48
CA TYR A 127 9.50 -10.62 -4.96
C TYR A 127 8.44 -10.52 -6.06
N ILE A 128 7.21 -10.79 -5.66
CA ILE A 128 5.99 -10.42 -6.38
C ILE A 128 5.15 -9.57 -5.42
N PHE A 129 5.11 -8.28 -5.67
CA PHE A 129 4.30 -7.32 -4.92
C PHE A 129 3.05 -6.97 -5.72
N ARG A 130 1.88 -7.02 -5.08
CA ARG A 130 0.59 -6.61 -5.65
C ARG A 130 0.08 -5.44 -4.82
N PRO A 131 -0.08 -4.24 -5.38
CA PRO A 131 -0.55 -3.11 -4.59
C PRO A 131 -2.06 -3.18 -4.29
N GLY A 132 -2.84 -3.92 -5.09
CA GLY A 132 -4.25 -4.22 -4.80
C GLY A 132 -4.92 -5.07 -5.88
N PRO A 133 -6.20 -5.45 -5.69
CA PRO A 133 -6.99 -6.19 -6.66
C PRO A 133 -7.05 -5.48 -8.02
N GLY A 134 -6.79 -6.22 -9.11
CA GLY A 134 -6.83 -5.69 -10.48
C GLY A 134 -5.66 -4.79 -10.87
N GLN A 135 -4.76 -4.45 -9.95
CA GLN A 135 -3.55 -3.69 -10.28
C GLN A 135 -2.42 -4.61 -10.76
N PRO A 136 -1.57 -4.17 -11.72
CA PRO A 136 -0.43 -4.94 -12.16
C PRO A 136 0.51 -5.29 -11.01
N ALA A 137 0.98 -6.53 -10.97
CA ALA A 137 1.99 -6.95 -10.02
C ALA A 137 3.35 -6.34 -10.38
N VAL A 138 4.05 -5.80 -9.38
CA VAL A 138 5.45 -5.39 -9.47
C VAL A 138 6.31 -6.60 -9.15
N LYS A 139 7.30 -6.86 -10.00
CA LYS A 139 8.24 -7.97 -9.84
C LYS A 139 9.65 -7.42 -9.86
N GLY A 140 10.50 -8.00 -9.03
CA GLY A 140 11.89 -7.60 -8.96
C GLY A 140 12.65 -8.48 -7.99
N PHE A 141 13.74 -7.93 -7.47
CA PHE A 141 14.59 -8.60 -6.53
C PHE A 141 14.92 -7.69 -5.35
N VAL A 142 15.35 -8.30 -4.27
CA VAL A 142 15.89 -7.67 -3.07
C VAL A 142 17.11 -8.45 -2.63
N GLU A 143 18.23 -7.77 -2.43
CA GLU A 143 19.46 -8.34 -1.91
C GLU A 143 19.52 -8.17 -0.40
N ILE A 144 19.93 -9.24 0.29
CA ILE A 144 20.31 -9.17 1.70
C ILE A 144 21.82 -8.97 1.78
N PHE A 145 22.27 -7.93 2.47
CA PHE A 145 23.69 -7.63 2.68
C PHE A 145 23.94 -7.27 4.15
N ARG A 146 24.78 -8.03 4.87
CA ARG A 146 25.03 -7.81 6.31
C ARG A 146 26.44 -7.32 6.62
#